data_AF-A0A5B8Z559-F1
#
_entry.id   AF-A0A5B8Z559-F1
#
_cell.length_a   1.000
_cell.length_b   1.000
_cell.length_c   1.000
_cell.angle_alpha   90.00
_cell.angle_beta   90.00
_cell.angle_gamma   90.00
#
_symmetry.space_group_name_H-M   'P 1'
#
loop_
_entity.id
_entity.type
_entity.pdbx_description
1 polymer ?
#
loop_
_entity_poly.entity_id
_entity_poly.type
_entity_poly.pdbx_seq_one_letter_code
_entity_poly.pdbx_strand_id
1 'polypeptide(L)'
;MKFYIGLLLAGLLMFHPIIAGAEIEGYEIVSRNDKENITLYAKKINGLFRDFKINFKEGIYLRPFWISDTNPTYAPQIIYKDINKDQNKELIIILTKGYGTGVLWEDVYVFDTLNNRLNVNEVIVDNPLAIIHKNVKTKLSSEKAEIIVGNKKCTVEIPPLEIKPENLFDDIGFGSIIDYEVRDNQLIVSVAGQISPASFVGSIVIVYEYRDKMYQAKSIEFQPCK
;
A
#
# COMPACT_ATOMS: atom_id res chain seq x y z
N MET A 1 78.39 -1.15 -9.07
CA MET A 1 78.32 0.08 -8.26
C MET A 1 76.99 0.76 -8.54
N LYS A 2 76.13 0.77 -7.51
CA LYS A 2 74.91 1.57 -7.27
C LYS A 2 73.71 1.48 -8.24
N PHE A 3 72.77 0.63 -7.80
CA PHE A 3 71.32 0.68 -8.01
C PHE A 3 70.73 2.02 -7.58
N TYR A 4 69.72 2.52 -8.32
CA TYR A 4 68.68 3.39 -7.76
C TYR A 4 67.30 2.96 -8.28
N ILE A 5 66.54 2.36 -7.37
CA ILE A 5 65.12 2.06 -7.47
C ILE A 5 64.38 3.34 -7.09
N GLY A 6 63.69 3.96 -8.04
CA GLY A 6 62.75 5.06 -7.78
C GLY A 6 61.38 4.48 -7.43
N LEU A 7 61.03 4.49 -6.16
CA LEU A 7 59.73 4.10 -5.61
C LEU A 7 58.69 5.18 -5.99
N LEU A 8 57.75 4.83 -6.87
CA LEU A 8 56.59 5.66 -7.20
C LEU A 8 55.46 5.30 -6.23
N LEU A 9 55.24 6.16 -5.24
CA LEU A 9 54.10 6.08 -4.32
C LEU A 9 52.82 6.38 -5.11
N ALA A 10 52.04 5.35 -5.44
CA ALA A 10 50.67 5.51 -5.90
C ALA A 10 49.78 5.79 -4.68
N GLY A 11 49.45 7.06 -4.45
CA GLY A 11 48.41 7.45 -3.51
C GLY A 11 47.05 7.01 -4.05
N LEU A 12 46.55 5.89 -3.55
CA LEU A 12 45.18 5.45 -3.81
C LEU A 12 44.22 6.35 -3.01
N LEU A 13 43.77 7.44 -3.62
CA LEU A 13 42.62 8.21 -3.13
C LEU A 13 41.38 7.33 -3.26
N MET A 14 41.03 6.62 -2.19
CA MET A 14 39.72 5.98 -2.05
C MET A 14 38.67 7.08 -1.90
N PHE A 15 38.20 7.61 -3.03
CA PHE A 15 36.92 8.28 -3.11
C PHE A 15 35.87 7.25 -2.75
N HIS A 16 35.44 7.24 -1.48
CA HIS A 16 34.15 6.65 -1.15
C HIS A 16 33.11 7.50 -1.88
N PRO A 17 32.31 6.95 -2.80
CA PRO A 17 31.17 7.69 -3.29
C PRO A 17 30.26 7.87 -2.08
N ILE A 18 30.22 9.10 -1.57
CA ILE A 18 29.07 9.57 -0.83
C ILE A 18 27.94 9.38 -1.83
N ILE A 19 27.09 8.37 -1.62
CA ILE A 19 25.83 8.25 -2.34
C ILE A 19 24.97 9.41 -1.80
N ALA A 20 25.27 10.61 -2.28
CA ALA A 20 24.36 11.72 -2.26
C ALA A 20 23.21 11.26 -3.16
N GLY A 21 22.17 10.70 -2.56
CA GLY A 21 20.97 10.31 -3.27
C GLY A 21 20.55 11.50 -4.11
N ALA A 22 20.56 11.33 -5.44
CA ALA A 22 20.40 12.44 -6.37
C ALA A 22 19.20 13.29 -5.94
N GLU A 23 19.47 14.54 -5.55
CA GLU A 23 18.42 15.52 -5.34
C GLU A 23 17.85 15.85 -6.72
N ILE A 24 16.60 15.44 -6.96
CA ILE A 24 15.90 15.81 -8.18
C ILE A 24 15.33 17.21 -7.91
N GLU A 25 15.85 18.22 -8.60
CA GLU A 25 15.46 19.62 -8.40
C GLU A 25 13.92 19.78 -8.36
N GLY A 26 13.42 20.39 -7.28
CA GLY A 26 12.00 20.61 -7.06
C GLY A 26 11.20 19.40 -6.57
N TYR A 27 11.85 18.29 -6.21
CA TYR A 27 11.20 17.11 -5.61
C TYR A 27 11.73 16.84 -4.21
N GLU A 28 10.82 16.42 -3.32
CA GLU A 28 11.12 15.92 -1.99
C GLU A 28 11.21 14.39 -2.02
N ILE A 29 12.01 13.83 -1.12
CA ILE A 29 12.02 12.40 -0.87
C ILE A 29 10.93 12.10 0.15
N VAL A 30 9.94 11.33 -0.29
CA VAL A 30 8.74 11.05 0.51
C VAL A 30 8.76 9.65 1.12
N SER A 31 9.60 8.77 0.59
CA SER A 31 9.87 7.44 1.17
C SER A 31 11.16 6.83 0.62
N ARG A 32 11.79 5.95 1.39
CA ARG A 32 13.00 5.21 1.00
C ARG A 32 12.95 3.77 1.50
N ASN A 33 13.43 2.85 0.67
CA ASN A 33 13.82 1.51 1.06
C ASN A 33 15.34 1.41 0.87
N ASP A 34 16.09 1.71 1.93
CA ASP A 34 17.55 1.79 1.88
C ASP A 34 18.20 0.43 1.57
N LYS A 35 17.61 -0.66 2.07
CA LYS A 35 18.10 -2.03 1.83
C LYS A 35 18.15 -2.37 0.34
N GLU A 36 17.15 -1.93 -0.40
CA GLU A 36 16.99 -2.27 -1.82
C GLU A 36 17.38 -1.10 -2.75
N ASN A 37 17.82 0.03 -2.18
CA ASN A 37 18.15 1.28 -2.89
C ASN A 37 16.99 1.75 -3.79
N ILE A 38 15.80 1.88 -3.22
CA ILE A 38 14.60 2.39 -3.90
C ILE A 38 14.17 3.67 -3.19
N THR A 39 13.99 4.75 -3.96
CA THR A 39 13.57 6.05 -3.41
C THR A 39 12.33 6.54 -4.14
N LEU A 40 11.34 6.99 -3.38
CA LEU A 40 10.16 7.63 -3.91
C LEU A 40 10.27 9.14 -3.69
N TYR A 41 10.09 9.88 -4.78
CA TYR A 41 10.10 11.34 -4.80
C TYR A 41 8.73 11.87 -5.19
N ALA A 42 8.37 13.05 -4.68
CA ALA A 42 7.17 13.76 -5.09
C ALA A 42 7.33 15.28 -4.92
N LYS A 43 6.41 16.05 -5.50
CA LYS A 43 6.27 17.48 -5.23
C LYS A 43 5.15 17.72 -4.24
N LYS A 44 5.37 18.61 -3.28
CA LYS A 44 4.30 19.11 -2.42
C LYS A 44 3.54 20.24 -3.13
N ILE A 45 2.31 19.96 -3.54
CA ILE A 45 1.44 20.88 -4.29
C ILE A 45 0.08 20.94 -3.61
N ASN A 46 -0.33 22.13 -3.16
CA ASN A 46 -1.59 22.37 -2.46
C ASN A 46 -1.82 21.44 -1.26
N GLY A 47 -0.78 21.22 -0.45
CA GLY A 47 -0.86 20.40 0.77
C GLY A 47 -0.85 18.89 0.55
N LEU A 48 -0.68 18.42 -0.70
CA LEU A 48 -0.61 17.00 -1.06
C LEU A 48 0.69 16.71 -1.82
N PHE A 49 1.18 15.48 -1.71
CA PHE A 49 2.21 14.97 -2.61
C PHE A 49 1.59 14.60 -3.96
N ARG A 50 2.22 15.07 -5.03
CA ARG A 50 1.81 14.88 -6.44
C ARG A 50 3.05 14.77 -7.32
N ASP A 51 2.86 14.41 -8.58
CA ASP A 51 3.95 14.33 -9.56
C ASP A 51 5.06 13.38 -9.06
N PHE A 52 4.74 12.10 -8.86
CA PHE A 52 5.66 11.16 -8.24
C PHE A 52 6.75 10.69 -9.22
N LYS A 53 7.92 10.38 -8.67
CA LYS A 53 9.01 9.69 -9.37
C LYS A 53 9.52 8.55 -8.52
N ILE A 54 9.64 7.37 -9.12
CA ILE A 54 10.28 6.22 -8.50
C ILE A 54 11.69 6.15 -9.03
N ASN A 55 12.68 6.30 -8.16
CA ASN A 55 14.04 5.88 -8.44
C ASN A 55 14.17 4.42 -8.03
N PHE A 56 14.16 3.54 -9.02
CA PHE A 56 14.27 2.09 -8.83
C PHE A 56 15.54 1.61 -9.51
N LYS A 57 16.52 1.22 -8.70
CA LYS A 57 17.86 0.82 -9.16
C LYS A 57 18.50 1.95 -9.98
N GLU A 58 18.82 1.73 -11.26
CA GLU A 58 19.44 2.74 -12.13
C GLU A 58 18.43 3.49 -13.00
N GLY A 59 17.11 3.30 -12.77
CA GLY A 59 16.04 3.88 -13.59
C GLY A 59 15.14 4.84 -12.80
N ILE A 60 14.70 5.90 -13.48
CA ILE A 60 13.67 6.83 -12.97
C ILE A 60 12.36 6.60 -13.73
N TYR A 61 11.27 6.38 -13.00
CA TYR A 61 9.94 6.11 -13.54
C TYR A 61 8.95 7.18 -13.06
N LEU A 62 8.20 7.79 -14.00
CA LEU A 62 7.30 8.91 -13.71
C LEU A 62 5.88 8.42 -13.38
N ARG A 63 5.26 9.01 -12.37
CA ARG A 63 3.88 8.74 -11.93
C ARG A 63 3.15 10.05 -11.66
N PRO A 64 2.84 10.83 -12.72
CA PRO A 64 2.35 12.20 -12.58
C PRO A 64 0.97 12.31 -11.92
N PHE A 65 0.17 11.24 -11.99
CA PHE A 65 -1.21 11.21 -11.51
C PHE A 65 -1.38 10.63 -10.11
N TRP A 66 -0.30 10.13 -9.51
CA TRP A 66 -0.33 9.66 -8.13
C TRP A 66 -0.52 10.82 -7.15
N ILE A 67 -1.25 10.55 -6.07
CA ILE A 67 -1.55 11.51 -5.01
C ILE A 67 -1.32 10.81 -3.68
N SER A 68 -0.69 11.51 -2.74
CA SER A 68 -0.61 11.07 -1.35
C SER A 68 -0.75 12.27 -0.42
N ASP A 69 -1.19 12.01 0.79
CA ASP A 69 -1.14 12.92 1.90
C ASP A 69 0.33 13.24 2.28
N THR A 70 0.55 14.38 2.93
CA THR A 70 1.89 14.84 3.34
C THR A 70 2.23 14.59 4.81
N ASN A 71 1.33 13.99 5.57
CA ASN A 71 1.55 13.63 6.96
C ASN A 71 2.59 12.49 7.07
N PRO A 72 3.71 12.70 7.78
CA PRO A 72 4.75 11.69 7.93
C PRO A 72 4.30 10.37 8.58
N THR A 73 3.27 10.39 9.42
CA THR A 73 2.71 9.17 10.03
C THR A 73 2.08 8.24 8.99
N TYR A 74 1.60 8.80 7.88
CA TYR A 74 0.95 8.09 6.78
C TYR A 74 1.80 8.17 5.49
N ALA A 75 3.12 8.24 5.66
CA ALA A 75 4.05 8.34 4.55
C ALA A 75 3.90 7.16 3.57
N PRO A 76 4.14 7.38 2.27
CA PRO A 76 4.14 6.31 1.28
C PRO A 76 4.99 5.11 1.68
N GLN A 77 4.49 3.90 1.43
CA GLN A 77 5.23 2.68 1.73
C GLN A 77 5.88 2.11 0.47
N ILE A 78 7.12 1.60 0.61
CA ILE A 78 7.87 0.94 -0.48
C ILE A 78 8.18 -0.50 -0.06
N ILE A 79 7.50 -1.45 -0.68
CA ILE A 79 7.66 -2.88 -0.39
C ILE A 79 8.22 -3.56 -1.64
N TYR A 80 9.29 -4.33 -1.48
CA TYR A 80 9.92 -5.07 -2.59
C TYR A 80 10.03 -6.54 -2.24
N LYS A 81 9.09 -7.34 -2.76
CA LYS A 81 8.84 -8.70 -2.29
C LYS A 81 8.22 -9.55 -3.40
N ASP A 82 8.61 -10.82 -3.46
CA ASP A 82 7.97 -11.83 -4.29
C ASP A 82 6.62 -12.21 -3.66
N ILE A 83 5.53 -11.71 -4.24
CA ILE A 83 4.16 -11.97 -3.80
C ILE A 83 3.38 -12.85 -4.79
N ASN A 84 3.89 -13.04 -6.02
CA ASN A 84 3.30 -13.92 -7.03
C ASN A 84 3.92 -15.34 -7.06
N LYS A 85 5.02 -15.57 -6.32
CA LYS A 85 5.78 -16.83 -6.18
C LYS A 85 6.51 -17.29 -7.44
N ASP A 86 6.86 -16.36 -8.32
CA ASP A 86 7.65 -16.65 -9.53
C ASP A 86 9.17 -16.53 -9.34
N GLN A 87 9.61 -16.26 -8.10
CA GLN A 87 11.00 -16.04 -7.68
C GLN A 87 11.57 -14.66 -8.04
N ASN A 88 10.83 -13.82 -8.74
CA ASN A 88 11.12 -12.40 -8.91
C ASN A 88 10.33 -11.61 -7.87
N LYS A 89 10.85 -10.43 -7.50
CA LYS A 89 10.18 -9.55 -6.55
C LYS A 89 9.34 -8.54 -7.31
N GLU A 90 8.16 -8.23 -6.79
CA GLU A 90 7.37 -7.10 -7.24
C GLU A 90 7.71 -5.86 -6.42
N LEU A 91 7.62 -4.69 -7.06
CA LEU A 91 7.58 -3.42 -6.35
C LEU A 91 6.12 -3.08 -6.04
N ILE A 92 5.80 -2.93 -4.75
CA ILE A 92 4.51 -2.49 -4.25
C ILE A 92 4.69 -1.12 -3.61
N ILE A 93 3.89 -0.16 -4.05
CA ILE A 93 3.80 1.17 -3.45
C ILE A 93 2.39 1.34 -2.88
N ILE A 94 2.30 1.74 -1.62
CA ILE A 94 1.03 2.08 -0.97
C ILE A 94 1.04 3.57 -0.69
N LEU A 95 0.02 4.29 -1.16
CA LEU A 95 -0.13 5.73 -0.99
C LEU A 95 -1.40 6.04 -0.19
N THR A 96 -1.26 6.84 0.86
CA THR A 96 -2.41 7.35 1.63
C THR A 96 -2.99 8.56 0.93
N LYS A 97 -4.21 8.50 0.41
CA LYS A 97 -4.90 9.64 -0.24
C LYS A 97 -5.73 10.49 0.70
N GLY A 98 -6.12 9.92 1.83
CA GLY A 98 -6.89 10.61 2.85
C GLY A 98 -6.80 9.85 4.17
N TYR A 99 -6.79 10.60 5.26
CA TYR A 99 -6.77 10.03 6.61
C TYR A 99 -7.54 10.96 7.57
N GLY A 100 -7.95 10.42 8.71
CA GLY A 100 -8.61 11.17 9.76
C GLY A 100 -9.31 10.25 10.75
N THR A 101 -10.09 10.82 11.66
CA THR A 101 -10.91 10.03 12.58
C THR A 101 -11.92 9.20 11.78
N GLY A 102 -11.77 7.88 11.80
CA GLY A 102 -12.63 6.95 11.07
C GLY A 102 -12.40 6.93 9.56
N VAL A 103 -11.30 7.51 9.06
CA VAL A 103 -10.97 7.54 7.63
C VAL A 103 -9.52 7.12 7.41
N LEU A 104 -9.29 6.20 6.49
CA LEU A 104 -8.01 5.85 5.91
C LEU A 104 -8.25 5.37 4.48
N TRP A 105 -7.76 6.11 3.50
CA TRP A 105 -7.91 5.77 2.09
C TRP A 105 -6.56 5.51 1.49
N GLU A 106 -6.23 4.24 1.30
CA GLU A 106 -5.01 3.85 0.61
C GLU A 106 -5.30 3.36 -0.82
N ASP A 107 -4.42 3.76 -1.74
CA ASP A 107 -4.28 3.12 -3.06
C ASP A 107 -3.03 2.24 -3.04
N VAL A 108 -3.10 1.09 -3.70
CA VAL A 108 -1.94 0.21 -3.94
C VAL A 108 -1.57 0.18 -5.42
N TYR A 109 -0.27 0.19 -5.69
CA TYR A 109 0.31 0.09 -7.03
C TYR A 109 1.33 -1.04 -7.05
N VAL A 110 1.18 -1.98 -7.97
CA VAL A 110 2.06 -3.16 -8.09
C VAL A 110 2.75 -3.16 -9.44
N PHE A 111 4.04 -3.50 -9.44
CA PHE A 111 4.85 -3.61 -10.65
C PHE A 111 5.66 -4.90 -10.64
N ASP A 112 5.60 -5.62 -11.75
CA ASP A 112 6.58 -6.67 -12.05
C ASP A 112 7.97 -6.05 -12.21
N THR A 113 8.99 -6.80 -11.82
CA THR A 113 10.38 -6.43 -12.07
C THR A 113 11.09 -7.51 -12.86
N LEU A 114 11.86 -7.10 -13.87
CA LEU A 114 12.64 -8.00 -14.70
C LEU A 114 14.02 -7.40 -14.93
N ASN A 115 15.08 -8.16 -14.65
CA ASN A 115 16.47 -7.75 -14.85
C ASN A 115 16.79 -6.37 -14.23
N ASN A 116 16.37 -6.14 -12.98
CA ASN A 116 16.53 -4.87 -12.25
C ASN A 116 15.84 -3.66 -12.89
N ARG A 117 14.83 -3.89 -13.74
CA ARG A 117 14.01 -2.83 -14.34
C ARG A 117 12.55 -3.00 -13.91
N LEU A 118 11.89 -1.87 -13.72
CA LEU A 118 10.45 -1.83 -13.44
C LEU A 118 9.70 -2.00 -14.76
N ASN A 119 8.65 -2.82 -14.77
CA ASN A 119 7.71 -2.79 -15.88
C ASN A 119 7.07 -1.38 -15.93
N VAL A 120 6.94 -0.82 -17.14
CA VAL A 120 6.32 0.50 -17.32
C VAL A 120 4.85 0.45 -16.94
N ASN A 121 4.20 -0.69 -17.21
CA ASN A 121 2.80 -0.91 -16.91
C ASN A 121 2.62 -1.43 -15.48
N GLU A 122 1.65 -0.84 -14.78
CA GLU A 122 1.14 -1.32 -13.51
C GLU A 122 0.44 -2.67 -13.71
N VAL A 123 0.69 -3.61 -12.79
CA VAL A 123 -0.13 -4.82 -12.67
C VAL A 123 -1.42 -4.42 -11.99
N ILE A 124 -2.55 -4.73 -12.62
CA ILE A 124 -3.87 -4.37 -12.09
C ILE A 124 -4.12 -5.14 -10.80
N VAL A 125 -4.63 -4.44 -9.78
CA VAL A 125 -5.18 -5.04 -8.56
C VAL A 125 -6.68 -4.79 -8.57
N ASP A 126 -7.47 -5.85 -8.40
CA ASP A 126 -8.93 -5.72 -8.34
C ASP A 126 -9.35 -4.74 -7.24
N ASN A 127 -10.33 -3.89 -7.55
CA ASN A 127 -10.82 -2.90 -6.59
C ASN A 127 -11.53 -3.61 -5.42
N PRO A 128 -11.15 -3.34 -4.15
CA PRO A 128 -11.70 -4.05 -3.01
C PRO A 128 -13.19 -3.79 -2.79
N LEU A 129 -13.67 -2.57 -3.08
CA LEU A 129 -15.09 -2.25 -2.96
C LEU A 129 -15.92 -2.99 -4.01
N ALA A 130 -15.42 -3.11 -5.25
CA ALA A 130 -16.07 -3.91 -6.28
C ALA A 130 -16.14 -5.39 -5.88
N ILE A 131 -15.08 -5.94 -5.28
CA ILE A 131 -15.07 -7.29 -4.72
C ILE A 131 -16.12 -7.42 -3.61
N ILE A 132 -16.18 -6.47 -2.67
CA ILE A 132 -17.14 -6.49 -1.56
C ILE A 132 -18.58 -6.44 -2.07
N HIS A 133 -18.92 -5.48 -2.92
CA HIS A 133 -20.29 -5.33 -3.45
C HIS A 133 -20.78 -6.55 -4.24
N LYS A 134 -19.86 -7.30 -4.86
CA LYS A 134 -20.20 -8.52 -5.60
C LYS A 134 -20.38 -9.74 -4.68
N ASN A 135 -19.62 -9.84 -3.59
CA ASN A 135 -19.47 -11.09 -2.83
C ASN A 135 -20.00 -11.04 -1.40
N VAL A 136 -20.28 -9.85 -0.86
CA VAL A 136 -20.70 -9.65 0.53
C VAL A 136 -22.15 -9.18 0.55
N LYS A 137 -22.96 -9.80 1.41
CA LYS A 137 -24.33 -9.36 1.70
C LYS A 137 -24.41 -8.89 3.14
N THR A 138 -25.13 -7.81 3.37
CA THR A 138 -25.22 -7.15 4.67
C THR A 138 -26.67 -6.94 5.07
N LYS A 139 -26.89 -6.89 6.39
CA LYS A 139 -28.13 -6.40 6.98
C LYS A 139 -27.79 -5.74 8.31
N LEU A 140 -28.27 -4.51 8.49
CA LEU A 140 -28.10 -3.76 9.73
C LEU A 140 -29.45 -3.52 10.40
N SER A 141 -29.49 -3.64 11.72
CA SER A 141 -30.59 -3.19 12.57
C SER A 141 -30.05 -2.68 13.91
N SER A 142 -30.91 -2.08 14.72
CA SER A 142 -30.55 -1.64 16.08
C SER A 142 -30.12 -2.78 17.03
N GLU A 143 -30.39 -4.03 16.66
CA GLU A 143 -30.04 -5.21 17.46
C GLU A 143 -28.73 -5.86 16.99
N LYS A 144 -28.53 -5.93 15.67
CA LYS A 144 -27.42 -6.69 15.08
C LYS A 144 -27.00 -6.20 13.71
N ALA A 145 -25.72 -6.40 13.42
CA ALA A 145 -25.15 -6.38 12.09
C ALA A 145 -24.93 -7.82 11.61
N GLU A 146 -25.49 -8.17 10.46
CA GLU A 146 -25.28 -9.46 9.81
C GLU A 146 -24.43 -9.26 8.55
N ILE A 147 -23.34 -10.02 8.45
CA ILE A 147 -22.44 -10.03 7.30
C ILE A 147 -22.39 -11.44 6.76
N ILE A 148 -22.62 -11.62 5.46
CA ILE A 148 -22.59 -12.91 4.79
C ILE A 148 -21.54 -12.86 3.69
N VAL A 149 -20.54 -13.72 3.79
CA VAL A 149 -19.47 -13.88 2.79
C VAL A 149 -19.52 -15.31 2.27
N GLY A 150 -19.95 -15.49 1.03
CA GLY A 150 -20.28 -16.82 0.49
C GLY A 150 -21.36 -17.52 1.33
N ASN A 151 -20.99 -18.64 1.96
CA ASN A 151 -21.88 -19.41 2.84
C ASN A 151 -21.66 -19.13 4.34
N LYS A 152 -20.67 -18.30 4.70
CA LYS A 152 -20.38 -17.96 6.10
C LYS A 152 -21.23 -16.76 6.51
N LYS A 153 -22.01 -16.90 7.58
CA LYS A 153 -22.77 -15.80 8.20
C LYS A 153 -22.12 -15.42 9.52
N CYS A 154 -21.77 -14.15 9.66
CA CYS A 154 -21.24 -13.52 10.85
C CYS A 154 -22.29 -12.56 11.42
N THR A 155 -22.47 -12.54 12.73
CA THR A 155 -23.41 -11.64 13.40
C THR A 155 -22.70 -10.92 14.54
N VAL A 156 -22.85 -9.60 14.60
CA VAL A 156 -22.32 -8.74 15.64
C VAL A 156 -23.48 -8.04 16.33
N GLU A 157 -23.53 -8.10 17.66
CA GLU A 157 -24.54 -7.41 18.46
C GLU A 157 -24.25 -5.90 18.51
N ILE A 158 -25.27 -5.08 18.28
CA ILE A 158 -25.16 -3.61 18.30
C ILE A 158 -25.32 -2.99 19.69
N PRO A 159 -26.21 -3.47 20.60
CA PRO A 159 -26.42 -2.84 21.91
C PRO A 159 -25.14 -2.60 22.74
N PRO A 160 -24.13 -3.50 22.76
CA PRO A 160 -22.88 -3.26 23.47
C PRO A 160 -22.03 -2.11 22.94
N LEU A 161 -22.32 -1.61 21.73
CA LEU A 161 -21.60 -0.49 21.11
C LEU A 161 -22.17 0.89 21.50
N GLU A 162 -23.29 0.91 22.25
CA GLU A 162 -23.94 2.13 22.78
C GLU A 162 -24.25 3.20 21.71
N ILE A 163 -24.51 2.77 20.48
CA ILE A 163 -24.84 3.65 19.36
C ILE A 163 -26.30 4.08 19.49
N LYS A 164 -26.54 5.40 19.48
CA LYS A 164 -27.90 5.93 19.42
C LYS A 164 -28.59 5.52 18.12
N PRO A 165 -29.85 5.07 18.14
CA PRO A 165 -30.55 4.60 16.94
C PRO A 165 -30.53 5.58 15.77
N GLU A 166 -30.62 6.89 16.04
CA GLU A 166 -30.57 7.95 15.03
C GLU A 166 -29.21 8.13 14.34
N ASN A 167 -28.14 7.60 14.93
CA ASN A 167 -26.79 7.63 14.38
C ASN A 167 -26.43 6.35 13.63
N LEU A 168 -27.28 5.32 13.71
CA LEU A 168 -27.08 4.07 12.99
C LEU A 168 -27.38 4.29 11.52
N PHE A 169 -26.51 3.79 10.65
CA PHE A 169 -26.74 3.83 9.21
C PHE A 169 -27.84 2.87 8.77
N ASP A 170 -28.33 3.06 7.55
CA ASP A 170 -29.35 2.18 6.95
C ASP A 170 -28.80 0.78 6.64
N ASP A 171 -27.50 0.69 6.33
CA ASP A 171 -26.77 -0.56 6.13
C ASP A 171 -25.29 -0.38 6.52
N ILE A 172 -24.54 -1.48 6.52
CA ILE A 172 -23.10 -1.48 6.75
C ILE A 172 -22.39 -0.82 5.55
N GLY A 173 -21.75 0.32 5.80
CA GLY A 173 -20.94 1.04 4.82
C GLY A 173 -19.52 0.48 4.72
N PHE A 174 -18.95 0.51 3.51
CA PHE A 174 -17.56 0.15 3.26
C PHE A 174 -16.86 1.27 2.50
N GLY A 175 -15.56 1.43 2.77
CA GLY A 175 -14.70 2.36 2.04
C GLY A 175 -14.28 3.61 2.80
N SER A 176 -14.67 3.79 4.07
CA SER A 176 -14.09 4.83 4.92
C SER A 176 -12.67 4.46 5.36
N ILE A 177 -12.42 3.17 5.64
CA ILE A 177 -11.09 2.63 5.92
C ILE A 177 -10.81 1.53 4.90
N ILE A 178 -9.78 1.73 4.08
CA ILE A 178 -9.19 0.78 3.14
C ILE A 178 -7.69 0.77 3.45
N ASP A 179 -7.24 -0.31 4.06
CA ASP A 179 -5.90 -0.45 4.65
C ASP A 179 -5.20 -1.63 3.97
N TYR A 180 -4.17 -1.33 3.17
CA TYR A 180 -3.39 -2.30 2.44
C TYR A 180 -2.14 -2.70 3.23
N GLU A 181 -1.82 -3.99 3.20
CA GLU A 181 -0.57 -4.49 3.75
C GLU A 181 0.01 -5.60 2.87
N VAL A 182 1.31 -5.85 3.03
CA VAL A 182 1.94 -7.08 2.52
C VAL A 182 2.41 -7.89 3.72
N ARG A 183 1.75 -9.02 3.97
CA ARG A 183 2.07 -9.94 5.07
C ARG A 183 2.26 -11.35 4.52
N ASP A 184 3.26 -12.07 5.01
CA ASP A 184 3.55 -13.46 4.60
C ASP A 184 3.62 -13.66 3.07
N ASN A 185 4.23 -12.68 2.38
CA ASN A 185 4.34 -12.64 0.91
C ASN A 185 2.98 -12.59 0.20
N GLN A 186 1.97 -12.00 0.81
CA GLN A 186 0.64 -11.82 0.22
C GLN A 186 0.24 -10.36 0.30
N LEU A 187 -0.31 -9.83 -0.79
CA LEU A 187 -1.03 -8.57 -0.76
C LEU A 187 -2.38 -8.80 -0.10
N ILE A 188 -2.67 -8.01 0.92
CA ILE A 188 -3.88 -8.09 1.72
C ILE A 188 -4.48 -6.68 1.82
N VAL A 189 -5.80 -6.59 1.86
CA VAL A 189 -6.50 -5.35 2.21
C VAL A 189 -7.57 -5.63 3.25
N SER A 190 -7.65 -4.74 4.23
CA SER A 190 -8.70 -4.69 5.25
C SER A 190 -9.61 -3.51 4.94
N VAL A 191 -10.91 -3.77 4.81
CA VAL A 191 -11.92 -2.73 4.58
C VAL A 191 -12.92 -2.71 5.72
N ALA A 192 -12.97 -1.63 6.49
CA ALA A 192 -13.81 -1.57 7.67
C ALA A 192 -15.31 -1.50 7.31
N GLY A 193 -16.12 -2.30 8.02
CA GLY A 193 -17.58 -2.26 7.99
C GLY A 193 -18.09 -1.22 8.98
N GLN A 194 -18.41 -0.04 8.47
CA GLN A 194 -18.86 1.11 9.24
C GLN A 194 -20.39 1.08 9.41
N ILE A 195 -20.87 1.36 10.62
CA ILE A 195 -22.31 1.33 10.94
C ILE A 195 -22.82 2.65 11.53
N SER A 196 -21.91 3.57 11.85
CA SER A 196 -22.20 4.94 12.29
C SER A 196 -21.00 5.84 11.93
N PRO A 197 -21.07 7.17 12.06
CA PRO A 197 -19.96 8.07 11.71
C PRO A 197 -18.60 7.73 12.34
N ALA A 198 -18.58 7.05 13.50
CA ALA A 198 -17.34 6.68 14.19
C ALA A 198 -17.36 5.25 14.78
N SER A 199 -18.29 4.39 14.36
CA SER A 199 -18.40 3.01 14.87
C SER A 199 -18.33 1.98 13.76
N PHE A 200 -17.62 0.89 14.04
CA PHE A 200 -17.33 -0.19 13.10
C PHE A 200 -17.59 -1.53 13.76
N VAL A 201 -18.04 -2.52 12.97
CA VAL A 201 -18.36 -3.88 13.47
C VAL A 201 -17.26 -4.90 13.17
N GLY A 202 -16.26 -4.51 12.40
CA GLY A 202 -15.19 -5.37 11.92
C GLY A 202 -14.70 -4.91 10.55
N SER A 203 -14.00 -5.78 9.84
CA SER A 203 -13.47 -5.54 8.50
C SER A 203 -13.67 -6.74 7.58
N ILE A 204 -13.88 -6.47 6.30
CA ILE A 204 -13.69 -7.47 5.26
C ILE A 204 -12.20 -7.51 4.93
N VAL A 205 -11.58 -8.68 5.09
CA VAL A 205 -10.19 -8.95 4.75
C VAL A 205 -10.16 -9.71 3.43
N ILE A 206 -9.48 -9.14 2.44
CA ILE A 206 -9.28 -9.74 1.12
C ILE A 206 -7.80 -10.06 0.98
N VAL A 207 -7.50 -11.34 0.69
CA VAL A 207 -6.17 -11.77 0.29
C VAL A 207 -6.15 -11.90 -1.23
N TYR A 208 -5.17 -11.30 -1.88
CA TYR A 208 -5.03 -11.36 -3.33
C TYR A 208 -4.14 -12.52 -3.78
N GLU A 209 -4.41 -13.04 -4.98
CA GLU A 209 -3.50 -13.90 -5.74
C GLU A 209 -3.31 -13.36 -7.14
N TYR A 210 -2.13 -13.62 -7.71
CA TYR A 210 -1.87 -13.29 -9.10
C TYR A 210 -2.47 -14.36 -10.03
N ARG A 211 -3.49 -13.98 -10.82
CA ARG A 211 -4.17 -14.84 -11.79
C ARG A 211 -4.62 -14.01 -12.98
N ASP A 212 -4.55 -14.59 -14.18
CA ASP A 212 -4.95 -13.91 -15.43
C ASP A 212 -4.27 -12.55 -15.65
N LYS A 213 -2.99 -12.44 -15.23
CA LYS A 213 -2.14 -11.24 -15.35
C LYS A 213 -2.56 -10.05 -14.47
N MET A 214 -3.28 -10.31 -13.37
CA MET A 214 -3.67 -9.30 -12.40
C MET A 214 -3.82 -9.90 -11.00
N TYR A 215 -3.87 -9.06 -9.97
CA TYR A 215 -4.16 -9.48 -8.60
C TYR A 215 -5.67 -9.51 -8.38
N GLN A 216 -6.22 -10.71 -8.18
CA GLN A 216 -7.63 -10.95 -7.94
C GLN A 216 -7.86 -11.51 -6.53
N ALA A 217 -9.07 -11.39 -6.00
CA ALA A 217 -9.40 -11.97 -4.70
C ALA A 217 -9.22 -13.49 -4.69
N LYS A 218 -8.31 -13.98 -3.83
CA LYS A 218 -8.14 -15.40 -3.51
C LYS A 218 -9.13 -15.84 -2.44
N SER A 219 -9.24 -15.04 -1.38
CA SER A 219 -10.15 -15.27 -0.26
C SER A 219 -10.70 -13.96 0.26
N ILE A 220 -11.93 -14.01 0.74
CA ILE A 220 -12.66 -12.88 1.34
C ILE A 220 -13.22 -13.40 2.66
N GLU A 221 -12.91 -12.74 3.76
CA GLU A 221 -13.39 -13.12 5.09
C GLU A 221 -13.80 -11.87 5.88
N PHE A 222 -14.77 -12.01 6.78
CA PHE A 222 -15.10 -10.95 7.73
C PHE A 222 -14.39 -11.20 9.06
N GLN A 223 -13.82 -10.17 9.67
CA GLN A 223 -13.13 -10.23 10.96
C GLN A 223 -13.62 -9.11 11.89
N PRO A 224 -14.01 -9.39 13.15
CA PRO A 224 -14.04 -10.72 13.76
C PRO A 224 -15.25 -11.53 13.30
N CYS A 225 -15.00 -12.76 12.87
CA CYS A 225 -16.04 -13.78 12.72
C CYS A 225 -15.53 -15.04 13.43
N LYS A 226 -16.27 -15.47 14.47
CA LYS A 226 -15.98 -16.72 15.18
C LYS A 226 -16.50 -17.92 14.38
#